data_AF-A0A9K3I3X2-F1
#
_entry.id   AF-A0A9K3I3X2-F1
#
_cell.length_a   1.000
_cell.length_b   1.000
_cell.length_c   1.000
_cell.angle_alpha   90.00
_cell.angle_beta   90.00
_cell.angle_gamma   90.00
#
_symmetry.space_group_name_H-M   'P 1'
#
loop_
_entity.id
_entity.type
_entity.pdbx_description
1 polymer ?
#
loop_
_entity_poly.entity_id
_entity_poly.type
_entity_poly.pdbx_seq_one_letter_code
_entity_poly.pdbx_strand_id
1 'polypeptide(L)' 'MSAFGHPQDMFSDTAIQLQPVFAQWIQTTHALAPGATAPGATASTSLTWGAVI' A
#
# COMPACT_ATOMS: atom_id res chain seq x y z
N MET A 1 10.14 -22.21 5.69
CA MET A 1 9.46 -23.29 6.44
C MET A 1 8.33 -24.00 5.68
N SER A 2 7.99 -23.61 4.44
CA SER A 2 6.95 -24.25 3.63
C SER A 2 7.17 -25.76 3.43
N ALA A 3 8.33 -26.14 2.90
CA ALA A 3 8.67 -27.53 2.64
C ALA A 3 8.86 -28.38 3.92
N PHE A 4 8.99 -27.74 5.09
CA PHE A 4 9.08 -28.41 6.39
C PHE A 4 7.71 -28.56 7.06
N GLY A 5 6.61 -28.20 6.41
CA GLY A 5 5.26 -28.29 6.99
C GLY A 5 5.00 -27.30 8.12
N HIS A 6 5.79 -26.24 8.23
CA HIS A 6 5.63 -25.18 9.25
C HIS A 6 5.32 -23.82 8.58
N PRO A 7 4.18 -23.69 7.88
CA PRO A 7 3.85 -22.46 7.13
C PRO A 7 3.69 -21.23 8.04
N GLN A 8 3.36 -21.40 9.31
CA GLN A 8 3.22 -20.31 10.29
C GLN A 8 4.51 -19.55 10.57
N ASP A 9 5.67 -20.14 10.28
CA ASP A 9 6.97 -19.51 10.48
C ASP A 9 7.47 -18.80 9.21
N MET A 10 6.70 -18.83 8.11
CA MET A 10 7.08 -18.20 6.86
C MET A 10 6.90 -16.68 6.90
N PHE A 11 7.69 -15.98 6.08
CA PHE A 11 7.34 -14.64 5.66
C PHE A 11 6.25 -14.70 4.59
N SER A 12 5.03 -14.30 4.95
CA SER A 12 3.86 -14.24 4.05
C SER A 12 2.79 -13.34 4.65
N ASP A 13 1.76 -13.03 3.87
CA ASP A 13 0.63 -12.19 4.32
C ASP A 13 -0.17 -12.83 5.47
N THR A 14 -0.08 -14.16 5.64
CA THR A 14 -0.86 -14.90 6.65
C THR A 14 -0.04 -15.39 7.83
N ALA A 15 1.30 -15.31 7.75
CA ALA A 15 2.22 -15.79 8.78
C ALA A 15 3.00 -14.60 9.35
N ILE A 16 4.34 -14.64 9.35
CA ILE A 16 5.15 -13.50 9.77
C ILE A 16 5.10 -12.43 8.66
N GLN A 17 4.32 -11.39 8.89
CA GLN A 17 4.09 -10.37 7.87
C GLN A 17 5.26 -9.39 7.77
N LEU A 18 5.71 -9.16 6.54
CA LEU A 18 6.64 -8.07 6.21
C LEU A 18 5.90 -7.06 5.33
N GLN A 19 5.11 -6.20 5.96
CA GLN A 19 4.32 -5.22 5.23
C GLN A 19 5.18 -4.06 4.72
N PRO A 20 4.97 -3.58 3.47
CA PRO A 20 5.65 -2.41 2.93
C PRO A 20 4.96 -1.11 3.42
N VAL A 21 4.95 -0.88 4.73
CA VAL A 21 4.17 0.21 5.37
C VAL A 21 4.53 1.60 4.82
N PHE A 22 5.80 1.83 4.48
CA PHE A 22 6.21 3.11 3.88
C PHE A 22 5.66 3.29 2.47
N ALA A 23 5.60 2.23 1.66
CA ALA A 23 4.97 2.32 0.35
C ALA A 23 3.48 2.59 0.49
N GLN A 24 2.78 1.88 1.40
CA GLN A 24 1.36 2.11 1.68
C GLN A 24 1.07 3.55 2.13
N TRP A 25 1.96 4.13 2.95
CA TRP A 25 1.86 5.53 3.37
C TRP A 25 2.02 6.51 2.18
N ILE A 26 3.00 6.29 1.31
CA ILE A 26 3.18 7.10 0.08
C ILE A 26 1.94 6.98 -0.81
N GLN A 27 1.46 5.75 -1.04
CA GLN A 27 0.26 5.47 -1.84
C GLN A 27 -0.94 6.26 -1.33
N THR A 28 -1.21 6.19 -0.02
CA THR A 28 -2.32 6.91 0.63
C THR A 28 -2.16 8.42 0.49
N THR A 29 -0.93 8.93 0.66
CA THR A 29 -0.63 10.36 0.52
C THR A 29 -0.93 10.86 -0.89
N HIS A 30 -0.54 10.09 -1.92
CA HIS A 30 -0.82 10.47 -3.31
C HIS A 30 -2.27 10.26 -3.73
N ALA A 31 -2.96 9.27 -3.15
CA ALA A 31 -4.39 9.07 -3.35
C ALA A 31 -5.20 10.27 -2.85
N LEU A 32 -4.85 10.81 -1.67
CA LEU A 32 -5.56 11.90 -1.00
C LEU A 32 -5.02 13.31 -1.30
N ALA A 33 -3.97 13.43 -2.11
CA ALA A 33 -3.36 14.72 -2.42
C ALA A 33 -4.29 15.73 -3.14
N PRO A 34 -5.13 15.34 -4.12
CA PRO A 34 -6.00 16.28 -4.84
C PRO A 34 -6.93 17.04 -3.90
N GLY A 35 -6.99 18.36 -4.03
CA GLY A 35 -7.83 19.22 -3.17
C GLY A 35 -7.28 19.47 -1.76
N ALA A 36 -6.29 18.68 -1.29
CA ALA A 36 -5.63 18.86 0.00
C ALA A 36 -4.22 19.45 -0.17
N THR A 37 -3.22 18.59 -0.35
CA THR A 37 -1.82 19.02 -0.53
C THR A 37 -1.52 19.47 -1.97
N ALA A 38 -2.42 19.19 -2.91
CA ALA A 38 -2.41 19.70 -4.28
C ALA A 38 -3.78 20.31 -4.65
N PRO A 39 -4.10 21.55 -4.22
CA PRO A 39 -5.45 22.13 -4.34
C PRO A 39 -5.96 22.28 -5.78
N GLY A 40 -5.06 22.49 -6.74
CA GLY A 40 -5.40 22.62 -8.16
C GLY A 40 -5.44 21.30 -8.93
N ALA A 41 -5.04 20.18 -8.31
CA ALA A 41 -5.09 18.88 -8.94
C ALA A 41 -6.50 18.29 -8.83
N THR A 42 -7.00 17.75 -9.94
CA THR A 42 -8.33 17.10 -10.03
C THR A 42 -8.27 15.58 -9.94
N ALA A 43 -7.06 15.00 -9.91
CA ALA A 43 -6.83 13.57 -9.78
C ALA A 43 -5.47 13.30 -9.13
N SER A 44 -5.31 12.11 -8.57
CA SER A 44 -4.01 11.63 -8.04
C SER A 44 -2.96 11.53 -9.15
N THR A 45 -1.68 11.46 -8.79
CA THR A 45 -0.58 11.37 -9.77
C THR A 45 -0.58 10.07 -10.61
N SER A 46 -1.31 9.04 -10.17
CA SER A 46 -1.56 7.79 -10.88
C SER A 46 -2.84 7.13 -10.36
N LEU A 47 -3.58 6.43 -11.22
CA LEU A 47 -4.75 5.65 -10.82
C LEU A 47 -4.39 4.43 -9.94
N THR A 48 -3.14 3.95 -10.03
CA THR A 48 -2.64 2.81 -9.25
C THR A 48 -2.61 3.07 -7.74
N TRP A 49 -2.73 4.32 -7.30
CA TRP A 49 -2.80 4.69 -5.88
C TRP A 49 -4.16 4.40 -5.23
N GLY A 50 -5.15 3.93 -6.00
CA GLY A 50 -6.48 3.59 -5.48
C GLY A 50 -7.46 4.76 -5.48
N ALA A 51 -7.32 5.69 -6.44
CA ALA A 51 -8.12 6.91 -6.51
C ALA A 51 -9.63 6.63 -6.54
N VAL A 52 -10.37 7.36 -5.69
CA VAL A 52 -11.78 7.70 -5.92
C VAL A 52 -11.78 8.94 -6.81
N ILE A 53 -12.44 8.86 -7.96
CA ILE A 53 -12.65 9.99 -8.87
C ILE A 53 -13.54 11.07 -8.25
#